data_AF-A0A7X9C2D6-F1
#
_entry.id   AF-A0A7X9C2D6-F1
#
_cell.length_a   1.000
_cell.length_b   1.000
_cell.length_c   1.000
_cell.angle_alpha   90.00
_cell.angle_beta   90.00
_cell.angle_gamma   90.00
#
_symmetry.space_group_name_H-M   'P 1'
#
loop_
_entity.id
_entity.type
_entity.pdbx_description
1 polymer ?
#
loop_
_entity_poly.entity_id
_entity_poly.type
_entity_poly.pdbx_seq_one_letter_code
_entity_poly.pdbx_strand_id
1 'polypeptide(L)' 'MREYRFKGKRLDNDEWVYGYLIGKNVIVGEIVEFDDDYFYTEFWYKVDPKTVG' A
#
# COMPACT_ATOMS: atom_id res chain seq x y z
N MET A 1 -5.57 19.69 -3.65
CA MET A 1 -4.34 18.88 -3.52
C MET A 1 -4.56 17.61 -4.33
N ARG A 2 -3.60 17.15 -5.15
CA ARG A 2 -3.78 15.93 -5.97
C ARG A 2 -3.27 14.73 -5.16
N GLU A 3 -4.12 13.73 -4.93
CA GLU A 3 -3.72 12.47 -4.31
C GLU A 3 -3.08 11.55 -5.35
N TYR A 4 -1.92 10.99 -5.03
CA TYR A 4 -1.28 9.95 -5.82
C TYR A 4 -1.51 8.60 -5.13
N ARG A 5 -2.35 7.76 -5.74
CA ARG A 5 -2.56 6.38 -5.32
C ARG A 5 -1.95 5.45 -6.35
N PHE A 6 -1.37 4.36 -5.88
CA PHE A 6 -0.83 3.28 -6.68
C PHE A 6 -1.82 2.12 -6.69
N LYS A 7 -1.87 1.40 -7.80
CA LYS A 7 -2.54 0.11 -7.94
C LYS A 7 -1.50 -0.99 -7.96
N GLY A 8 -1.79 -2.15 -7.35
CA GLY A 8 -0.94 -3.33 -7.46
C GLY A 8 -1.72 -4.62 -7.22
N LYS A 9 -1.23 -5.73 -7.78
CA LYS A 9 -1.83 -7.06 -7.59
C LYS A 9 -1.22 -7.72 -6.35
N ARG A 10 -2.06 -8.10 -5.40
CA ARG A 10 -1.63 -8.72 -4.14
C ARG A 10 -1.00 -10.09 -4.39
N LEU A 11 0.06 -10.39 -3.64
CA LEU A 11 0.77 -11.67 -3.76
C LEU A 11 0.03 -12.85 -3.09
N ASP A 12 -0.90 -12.58 -2.19
CA ASP A 12 -1.58 -13.61 -1.40
C ASP A 12 -2.81 -14.19 -2.08
N ASN A 13 -3.56 -13.37 -2.83
CA ASN A 13 -4.82 -13.80 -3.44
C ASN A 13 -5.07 -13.27 -4.85
N ASP A 14 -4.07 -12.66 -5.49
CA ASP A 14 -4.17 -12.10 -6.84
C ASP A 14 -5.21 -10.97 -7.00
N GLU A 15 -5.79 -10.44 -5.92
CA GLU A 15 -6.71 -9.30 -5.98
C GLU A 15 -5.95 -7.99 -6.21
N TRP A 16 -6.61 -7.04 -6.86
CA TRP A 16 -6.08 -5.69 -7.03
C TRP A 16 -6.35 -4.85 -5.78
N VAL A 17 -5.34 -4.11 -5.32
CA VAL A 17 -5.46 -3.13 -4.25
C VAL A 17 -5.02 -1.76 -4.72
N TYR A 18 -5.58 -0.72 -4.12
CA TYR A 18 -5.26 0.69 -4.37
C TYR A 18 -4.88 1.37 -3.07
N GLY A 19 -3.83 2.19 -3.07
CA GLY A 19 -3.40 2.89 -1.86
C GLY A 19 -2.06 3.60 -2.04
N TYR A 20 -1.30 3.78 -0.96
CA TYR A 20 0.00 4.43 -0.98
C TYR A 20 1.12 3.38 -1.05
N LEU A 21 2.12 3.61 -1.92
CA LEU A 21 3.23 2.67 -2.10
C LEU A 21 4.33 2.95 -1.06
N ILE A 22 4.70 1.93 -0.30
CA ILE A 22 5.90 1.93 0.55
C ILE A 22 6.95 1.03 -0.12
N GLY A 23 8.13 1.60 -0.36
CA GLY A 23 9.18 0.90 -1.10
C GLY A 23 8.77 0.62 -2.54
N LYS A 24 8.79 -0.67 -2.94
CA LYS A 24 8.47 -1.10 -4.32
C LYS A 24 7.36 -2.14 -4.40
N ASN A 25 6.88 -2.65 -3.27
CA ASN A 25 6.11 -3.90 -3.25
C ASN A 25 5.10 -3.97 -2.10
N VAL A 26 4.79 -2.85 -1.45
CA VAL A 26 3.80 -2.79 -0.38
C VAL A 26 2.85 -1.63 -0.62
N ILE A 27 1.55 -1.90 -0.67
CA ILE A 27 0.52 -0.87 -0.73
C ILE A 27 -0.21 -0.82 0.61
N VAL A 28 -0.38 0.40 1.13
CA VAL A 28 -1.08 0.71 2.38
C VAL A 28 -2.34 1.52 2.16
N GLY A 29 -3.29 1.39 3.08
CA GLY A 29 -4.42 2.30 3.22
C GLY A 29 -4.00 3.63 3.85
N GLU A 30 -4.98 4.40 4.32
CA GLU A 30 -4.70 5.66 5.02
C GLU A 30 -3.95 5.42 6.34
N ILE A 31 -3.17 6.41 6.77
CA ILE A 31 -2.49 6.38 8.06
C ILE A 31 -3.56 6.52 9.14
N VAL A 32 -3.62 5.55 10.04
CA VAL A 32 -4.52 5.56 11.20
C VAL A 32 -3.78 6.07 12.43
N GLU A 33 -2.54 5.65 12.62
CA GLU A 33 -1.68 6.08 13.72
C GLU A 33 -0.21 6.11 13.26
N PHE A 34 0.50 7.17 13.63
CA PHE A 34 1.92 7.29 13.37
C PHE A 34 2.58 8.11 14.47
N ASP A 35 3.49 7.48 15.20
CA ASP A 35 4.35 8.10 16.19
C ASP A 35 5.81 7.64 16.01
N ASP A 36 6.67 8.00 16.96
CA ASP A 36 8.10 7.69 16.89
C ASP A 36 8.41 6.17 16.99
N ASP A 37 7.50 5.39 17.57
CA ASP A 37 7.66 3.96 17.85
C ASP A 37 6.81 3.06 16.92
N TYR A 38 5.72 3.60 16.35
CA TYR A 38 4.70 2.83 15.67
C TYR A 38 4.17 3.52 14.40
N PHE A 39 3.93 2.72 13.36
CA PHE A 39 3.31 3.16 12.12
C PHE A 39 2.22 2.16 11.70
N TYR A 40 0.98 2.64 11.60
CA TYR A 40 -0.19 1.81 11.33
C TYR A 40 -1.15 2.45 10.32
N THR A 41 -1.58 1.61 9.40
CA THR A 41 -2.45 1.96 8.29
C THR A 41 -3.64 1.01 8.25
N GLU A 42 -4.74 1.42 7.60
CA GLU A 42 -5.98 0.63 7.53
C GLU A 42 -5.76 -0.81 7.04
N PHE A 43 -4.79 -0.99 6.15
CA PHE A 43 -4.33 -2.30 5.71
C PHE A 43 -2.87 -2.24 5.26
N TRP A 44 -2.28 -3.43 5.12
CA TRP A 44 -0.94 -3.65 4.60
C TRP A 44 -0.91 -4.85 3.68
N TYR A 45 -0.64 -4.64 2.39
CA TYR A 45 -0.53 -5.74 1.44
C TYR A 45 0.74 -5.71 0.61
N LYS A 46 1.40 -6.87 0.55
CA LYS A 46 2.48 -7.10 -0.41
C LYS A 46 1.89 -7.30 -1.80
N VAL A 47 2.45 -6.61 -2.78
CA VAL A 47 2.02 -6.64 -4.19
C VAL A 47 3.18 -7.02 -5.11
N ASP A 48 2.87 -7.57 -6.29
CA ASP A 48 3.87 -7.78 -7.34
C ASP A 48 4.38 -6.43 -7.86
N PRO A 49 5.69 -6.10 -7.68
CA PRO A 49 6.27 -4.84 -8.15
C PRO A 49 6.05 -4.56 -9.64
N LYS A 50 5.90 -5.61 -10.47
CA LYS A 50 5.70 -5.47 -11.92
C LYS A 50 4.31 -4.96 -12.29
N THR A 51 3.38 -5.01 -11.34
CA THR A 51 1.99 -4.58 -11.53
C THR A 51 1.71 -3.20 -10.93
N VAL A 52 2.71 -2.59 -10.30
CA VAL A 52 2.58 -1.29 -9.63
C VAL A 52 2.53 -0.16 -10.66
N GLY A 53 1.49 0.68 -10.59
CA GLY A 53 1.29 1.86 -11.45
C GLY A 53 0.27 2.85 -10.93
#